data_AF-A0A327J9Y3-F1
#
_entry.id   AF-A0A327J9Y3-F1
#
_cell.length_a   1.000
_cell.length_b   1.000
_cell.length_c   1.000
_cell.angle_alpha   90.00
_cell.angle_beta   90.00
_cell.angle_gamma   90.00
#
_symmetry.space_group_name_H-M   'P 1'
#
loop_
_entity.id
_entity.type
_entity.pdbx_description
1 polymer ?
#
loop_
_entity_poly.entity_id
_entity_poly.type
_entity_poly.pdbx_seq_one_letter_code
_entity_poly.pdbx_strand_id
1 'polypeptide(L)'
;MLSAINNIYLPKLNNIQNSQVNKKQSVTKPIMNNGLKADSVCFTGKSAPSMYKNVFEYLAAEILGNNKKYQVDGSMLSATKISDAVKGLFEQDKIYLPFKRSNHLKIKWKSYIPQDVRVFSIDKINEARGVRMAQWESFLKNPEKALDADMPNNPALVRKIKNDKALKLVIWNAITSEIKENNRHIPVPFDQKALLETISGFEKIEPKDRAVRCASPSFLEIYTHRLRDNLLMDLGLSDNESVWVKIPSLAHDPAHKEKNIAMLETLSCKNWCTRSSVDKAEDALTDGDFYIYLERDKSNLWEPLVGMTTSRGKLDQIQGTENNNIVPLNLVNEIKTYIKDHNIKCHSGIIDEGPKASQAIMISDKLSEIDPELKKSFAKVIKENNDIGMFKYLGVKTEQLEDGTLKIGTYKPSYNMNANSGISIPYSMFGLNEDELLRNVKVINGNFILDNKNKLFDSRITKFPQSLEQVTGKISCKQEQYERFGADIDRVLGGDKSRLIIHS
;
A
#
# COMPACT_ATOMS: atom_id res chain seq x y z
N MET A 1 23.16 -3.97 49.30
CA MET A 1 24.61 -3.72 49.34
C MET A 1 25.21 -4.24 48.05
N LEU A 2 25.93 -3.38 47.34
CA LEU A 2 26.57 -3.62 46.04
C LEU A 2 27.66 -4.69 46.13
N SER A 3 27.73 -5.58 45.14
CA SER A 3 28.96 -5.75 44.35
C SER A 3 28.68 -6.57 43.08
N ALA A 4 29.29 -6.10 42.00
CA ALA A 4 29.02 -6.44 40.62
C ALA A 4 29.80 -7.68 40.14
N ILE A 5 29.23 -8.42 39.18
CA ILE A 5 30.00 -9.24 38.23
C ILE A 5 29.35 -9.07 36.85
N ASN A 6 30.04 -8.33 35.97
CA ASN A 6 29.76 -8.24 34.54
C ASN A 6 30.25 -9.51 33.84
N ASN A 7 29.36 -10.21 33.14
CA ASN A 7 29.72 -11.22 32.16
C ASN A 7 29.46 -10.66 30.75
N ILE A 8 30.52 -10.24 30.07
CA ILE A 8 30.52 -10.08 28.61
C ILE A 8 31.51 -11.11 28.06
N TYR A 9 30.97 -12.06 27.29
CA TYR A 9 31.70 -13.10 26.60
C TYR A 9 31.91 -12.69 25.13
N LEU A 10 33.17 -12.59 24.70
CA LEU A 10 33.56 -12.43 23.29
C LEU A 10 34.64 -13.47 22.96
N PRO A 11 34.42 -14.41 22.02
CA PRO A 11 35.47 -15.31 21.58
C PRO A 11 36.29 -14.74 20.41
N LYS A 12 37.59 -14.56 20.71
CA LYS A 12 38.82 -14.77 19.93
C LYS A 12 38.80 -14.62 18.40
N LEU A 13 39.46 -13.55 17.93
CA LEU A 13 40.11 -13.42 16.63
C LEU A 13 41.32 -14.38 16.53
N ASN A 14 41.32 -15.26 15.54
CA ASN A 14 42.49 -16.04 15.14
C ASN A 14 43.27 -15.29 14.04
N ASN A 15 44.47 -14.82 14.37
CA ASN A 15 45.62 -14.80 13.45
C ASN A 15 46.37 -16.13 13.73
N ILE A 16 47.06 -16.84 12.82
CA ILE A 16 48.24 -16.54 11.99
C ILE A 16 48.36 -17.76 11.03
N GLN A 17 48.78 -17.67 9.76
CA GLN A 17 50.14 -18.06 9.35
C GLN A 17 50.50 -17.69 7.90
N ASN A 18 51.67 -17.07 7.81
CA ASN A 18 52.46 -16.75 6.62
C ASN A 18 53.17 -18.00 6.04
N SER A 19 53.46 -17.95 4.73
CA SER A 19 54.73 -18.42 4.14
C SER A 19 55.03 -17.54 2.91
N GLN A 20 56.03 -16.66 3.01
CA GLN A 20 57.37 -16.73 2.37
C GLN A 20 57.34 -16.57 0.83
N VAL A 21 58.16 -15.77 0.11
CA VAL A 21 59.44 -15.07 0.35
C VAL A 21 59.83 -14.26 -0.92
N ASN A 22 60.67 -13.22 -0.76
CA ASN A 22 61.53 -12.49 -1.76
C ASN A 22 60.86 -11.48 -2.73
N LYS A 23 61.28 -10.21 -2.91
CA LYS A 23 62.64 -9.62 -2.98
C LYS A 23 62.64 -8.07 -2.78
N LYS A 24 63.84 -7.50 -2.60
CA LYS A 24 64.27 -6.19 -2.04
C LYS A 24 63.99 -4.91 -2.86
N GLN A 25 64.11 -3.77 -2.13
CA GLN A 25 64.60 -2.40 -2.45
C GLN A 25 63.51 -1.33 -2.26
N SER A 26 63.71 -0.17 -1.63
CA SER A 26 64.84 0.49 -0.97
C SER A 26 64.29 1.57 0.00
N VAL A 27 65.16 2.02 0.89
CA VAL A 27 64.92 2.95 2.00
C VAL A 27 64.62 4.38 1.55
N THR A 28 63.57 4.99 2.12
CA THR A 28 63.57 6.39 2.59
C THR A 28 62.53 6.54 3.71
N LYS A 29 62.99 6.76 4.94
CA LYS A 29 62.13 7.18 6.06
C LYS A 29 61.68 8.63 5.80
N PRO A 30 60.45 8.99 6.19
CA PRO A 30 60.33 10.16 7.04
C PRO A 30 59.41 9.93 8.24
N ILE A 31 59.94 10.35 9.40
CA ILE A 31 59.28 11.09 10.48
C ILE A 31 58.03 10.44 11.11
N MET A 32 58.24 9.87 12.30
CA MET A 32 57.20 9.56 13.27
C MET A 32 56.80 10.81 14.08
N ASN A 33 55.52 10.82 14.44
CA ASN A 33 54.82 11.52 15.52
C ASN A 33 54.39 12.98 15.31
N ASN A 34 53.07 13.17 15.24
CA ASN A 34 52.31 13.44 16.48
C ASN A 34 50.83 13.00 16.36
N GLY A 35 50.47 11.98 17.15
CA GLY A 35 49.15 11.80 17.75
C GLY A 35 47.95 11.53 16.84
N LEU A 36 47.81 10.30 16.34
CA LEU A 36 46.50 9.81 15.89
C LEU A 36 45.64 9.48 17.13
N LYS A 37 44.68 10.37 17.45
CA LYS A 37 43.55 10.00 18.31
C LYS A 37 42.59 9.11 17.51
N ALA A 38 42.39 7.91 18.03
CA ALA A 38 41.23 7.01 17.93
C ALA A 38 40.44 6.94 16.60
N ASP A 39 40.44 5.75 16.00
CA ASP A 39 39.41 5.17 15.13
C ASP A 39 38.59 6.16 14.27
N SER A 40 39.17 6.59 13.16
CA SER A 40 38.40 7.18 12.05
C SER A 40 38.44 6.26 10.85
N VAL A 41 37.55 5.27 10.85
CA VAL A 41 37.23 4.52 9.64
C VAL A 41 35.89 5.04 9.12
N CYS A 42 35.92 6.09 8.31
CA CYS A 42 34.73 6.61 7.62
C CYS A 42 34.86 6.36 6.11
N PHE A 43 34.52 5.15 5.66
CA PHE A 43 34.62 4.74 4.26
C PHE A 43 33.51 5.32 3.33
N THR A 44 32.75 6.34 3.76
CA THR A 44 31.68 6.95 2.94
C THR A 44 31.83 8.46 2.72
N GLY A 45 32.89 9.10 3.22
CA GLY A 45 33.10 10.55 3.07
C GLY A 45 32.04 11.45 3.73
N LYS A 46 31.07 10.85 4.44
CA LYS A 46 29.94 11.53 5.08
C LYS A 46 30.35 12.10 6.44
N SER A 47 29.99 13.36 6.70
CA SER A 47 30.25 13.98 8.01
C SER A 47 29.22 13.57 9.06
N ALA A 48 29.55 13.77 10.34
CA ALA A 48 28.58 13.56 11.42
C ALA A 48 27.37 14.51 11.25
N PRO A 49 26.15 14.09 11.65
CA PRO A 49 24.93 14.86 11.45
C PRO A 49 24.98 16.30 11.99
N SER A 50 25.74 16.52 13.07
CA SER A 50 25.93 17.83 13.69
C SER A 50 26.83 18.78 12.89
N MET A 51 27.61 18.27 11.94
CA MET A 51 28.58 19.06 11.17
C MET A 51 27.95 19.79 9.98
N TYR A 52 26.77 19.35 9.52
CA TYR A 52 26.06 20.01 8.41
C TYR A 52 25.52 21.37 8.86
N LYS A 53 25.50 22.34 7.95
CA LYS A 53 25.09 23.71 8.28
C LYS A 53 23.65 23.78 8.75
N ASN A 54 22.77 23.00 8.12
CA ASN A 54 21.37 22.88 8.47
C ASN A 54 20.87 21.44 8.31
N VAL A 55 19.63 21.20 8.72
CA VAL A 55 18.98 19.89 8.65
C VAL A 55 18.80 19.39 7.20
N PHE A 56 18.58 20.30 6.25
CA PHE A 56 18.31 19.95 4.86
C PHE A 56 19.58 19.54 4.10
N GLU A 57 20.75 20.09 4.44
CA GLU A 57 22.03 19.60 3.95
C GLU A 57 22.33 18.19 4.47
N TYR A 58 22.02 17.92 5.75
CA TYR A 58 22.12 16.57 6.31
C TYR A 58 21.20 15.58 5.57
N LEU A 59 19.92 15.94 5.40
CA LEU A 59 18.95 15.13 4.65
C LEU A 59 19.36 14.95 3.19
N ALA A 60 19.90 15.98 2.53
CA ALA A 60 20.44 15.86 1.18
C ALA A 60 21.59 14.85 1.13
N ALA A 61 22.51 14.85 2.10
CA ALA A 61 23.58 13.86 2.18
C ALA A 61 23.05 12.43 2.41
N GLU A 62 22.00 12.24 3.22
CA GLU A 62 21.28 10.95 3.33
C GLU A 62 20.69 10.51 1.99
N ILE A 63 20.00 11.41 1.29
CA ILE A 63 19.35 11.11 0.00
C ILE A 63 20.40 10.73 -1.06
N LEU A 64 21.46 11.53 -1.20
CA LEU A 64 22.48 11.31 -2.23
C LEU A 64 23.32 10.05 -1.94
N GLY A 65 23.64 9.79 -0.67
CA GLY A 65 24.38 8.59 -0.28
C GLY A 65 23.62 7.29 -0.51
N ASN A 66 22.29 7.32 -0.38
CA ASN A 66 21.45 6.13 -0.57
C ASN A 66 20.94 5.97 -2.00
N ASN A 67 21.07 6.99 -2.85
CA ASN A 67 20.44 7.01 -4.16
C ASN A 67 21.44 7.11 -5.31
N LYS A 68 21.81 5.94 -5.84
CA LYS A 68 22.72 5.79 -6.98
C LYS A 68 22.29 6.55 -8.24
N LYS A 69 21.01 6.95 -8.37
CA LYS A 69 20.51 7.66 -9.55
C LYS A 69 21.19 9.02 -9.77
N TYR A 70 21.65 9.66 -8.70
CA TYR A 70 22.33 10.96 -8.79
C TYR A 70 23.83 10.82 -9.09
N GLN A 71 24.37 9.59 -9.03
CA GLN A 71 25.79 9.28 -9.30
C GLN A 71 26.77 10.18 -8.52
N VAL A 72 26.42 10.51 -7.27
CA VAL A 72 27.24 11.35 -6.40
C VAL A 72 28.24 10.47 -5.66
N ASP A 73 29.51 10.83 -5.75
CA ASP A 73 30.59 10.13 -5.06
C ASP A 73 30.52 10.36 -3.53
N GLY A 74 30.95 9.37 -2.74
CA GLY A 74 30.94 9.45 -1.28
C GLY A 74 31.75 10.64 -0.74
N SER A 75 32.84 11.03 -1.42
CA SER A 75 33.63 12.19 -1.01
C SER A 75 32.88 13.52 -1.11
N MET A 76 31.75 13.57 -1.83
CA MET A 76 30.90 14.75 -1.98
C MET A 76 29.77 14.83 -0.94
N LEU A 77 29.65 13.82 -0.07
CA LEU A 77 28.62 13.76 0.98
C LEU A 77 29.04 14.44 2.28
N SER A 78 30.27 15.00 2.36
CA SER A 78 30.73 15.71 3.55
C SER A 78 29.97 17.02 3.75
N ALA A 79 29.89 17.49 5.00
CA ALA A 79 29.28 18.77 5.35
C ALA A 79 29.91 19.97 4.59
N THR A 80 31.18 19.85 4.20
CA THR A 80 31.89 20.89 3.46
C THR A 80 31.65 20.86 1.95
N LYS A 81 31.17 19.74 1.38
CA LYS A 81 31.03 19.55 -0.08
C LYS A 81 29.60 19.32 -0.53
N ILE A 82 28.68 18.97 0.37
CA ILE A 82 27.30 18.63 0.03
C ILE A 82 26.57 19.77 -0.71
N SER A 83 26.81 21.01 -0.32
CA SER A 83 26.21 22.18 -0.98
C SER A 83 26.63 22.28 -2.45
N ASP A 84 27.92 22.09 -2.74
CA ASP A 84 28.46 22.09 -4.11
C ASP A 84 27.94 20.89 -4.91
N ALA A 85 27.85 19.72 -4.28
CA ALA A 85 27.31 18.51 -4.90
C ALA A 85 25.86 18.72 -5.34
N VAL A 86 25.01 19.23 -4.44
CA VAL A 86 23.61 19.54 -4.75
C VAL A 86 23.54 20.63 -5.83
N LYS A 87 24.35 21.70 -5.72
CA LYS A 87 24.42 22.76 -6.72
C LYS A 87 24.72 22.21 -8.12
N GLY A 88 25.71 21.33 -8.24
CA GLY A 88 26.09 20.69 -9.50
C GLY A 88 24.97 19.82 -10.08
N LEU A 89 24.17 19.14 -9.26
CA LEU A 89 23.01 18.37 -9.74
C LEU A 89 21.93 19.27 -10.36
N PHE A 90 21.69 20.46 -9.80
CA PHE A 90 20.77 21.44 -10.40
C PHE A 90 21.30 21.99 -11.71
N GLU A 91 22.60 22.26 -11.80
CA GLU A 91 23.25 22.77 -13.02
C GLU A 91 23.28 21.73 -14.15
N GLN A 92 23.31 20.44 -13.81
CA GLN A 92 23.26 19.33 -14.75
C GLN A 92 21.82 18.86 -15.06
N ASP A 93 20.79 19.55 -14.54
CA ASP A 93 19.38 19.17 -14.64
C ASP A 93 19.08 17.72 -14.19
N LYS A 94 19.78 17.25 -13.15
CA LYS A 94 19.65 15.88 -12.60
C LYS A 94 18.67 15.76 -11.44
N ILE A 95 17.99 16.84 -11.08
CA ILE A 95 17.04 16.87 -9.96
C ILE A 95 15.64 16.46 -10.42
N TYR A 96 15.09 17.21 -11.37
CA TYR A 96 13.71 17.06 -11.86
C TYR A 96 13.60 15.97 -12.94
N LEU A 97 14.11 14.77 -12.62
CA LEU A 97 14.04 13.63 -13.53
C LEU A 97 12.59 13.15 -13.70
N PRO A 98 12.23 12.61 -14.89
CA PRO A 98 10.92 12.03 -15.11
C PRO A 98 10.54 10.99 -14.05
N PHE A 99 9.29 11.01 -13.62
CA PHE A 99 8.77 10.03 -12.67
C PHE A 99 8.51 8.67 -13.35
N LYS A 100 8.53 7.60 -12.56
CA LYS A 100 8.20 6.26 -13.05
C LYS A 100 6.70 6.15 -13.31
N ARG A 101 6.32 5.83 -14.55
CA ARG A 101 4.92 5.54 -14.90
C ARG A 101 4.50 4.20 -14.32
N SER A 102 3.28 4.12 -13.80
CA SER A 102 2.66 2.86 -13.41
C SER A 102 2.47 1.96 -14.63
N ASN A 103 2.66 0.65 -14.44
CA ASN A 103 2.47 -0.36 -15.47
C ASN A 103 1.45 -1.39 -15.00
N HIS A 104 0.37 -1.55 -15.77
CA HIS A 104 -0.72 -2.46 -15.43
C HIS A 104 -0.24 -3.93 -15.30
N LEU A 105 0.81 -4.35 -16.01
CA LEU A 105 1.38 -5.70 -15.90
C LEU A 105 2.15 -5.93 -14.60
N LYS A 106 2.65 -4.85 -13.98
CA LYS A 106 3.45 -4.92 -12.73
C LYS A 106 2.62 -4.75 -11.48
N ILE A 107 1.35 -4.38 -11.61
CA ILE A 107 0.44 -4.16 -10.49
C ILE A 107 -0.31 -5.45 -10.23
N LYS A 108 -0.45 -5.79 -8.94
CA LYS A 108 -1.28 -6.90 -8.51
C LYS A 108 -2.75 -6.50 -8.64
N TRP A 109 -3.41 -7.03 -9.66
CA TRP A 109 -4.85 -6.89 -9.83
C TRP A 109 -5.59 -8.07 -9.22
N LYS A 110 -6.84 -7.83 -8.88
CA LYS A 110 -7.74 -8.94 -8.58
C LYS A 110 -8.08 -9.64 -9.88
N SER A 111 -8.12 -10.97 -9.84
CA SER A 111 -8.31 -11.81 -11.02
C SER A 111 -9.60 -11.49 -11.79
N TYR A 112 -10.63 -11.00 -11.10
CA TYR A 112 -11.92 -10.67 -11.68
C TYR A 112 -12.02 -9.30 -12.38
N ILE A 113 -11.03 -8.41 -12.24
CA ILE A 113 -11.07 -7.09 -12.90
C ILE A 113 -10.72 -7.26 -14.40
N PRO A 114 -11.56 -6.80 -15.35
CA PRO A 114 -11.27 -6.89 -16.79
C PRO A 114 -10.00 -6.16 -17.23
N GLN A 115 -9.33 -6.63 -18.28
CA GLN A 115 -8.03 -6.11 -18.71
C GLN A 115 -8.09 -4.66 -19.23
N ASP A 116 -9.11 -4.33 -20.00
CA ASP A 116 -9.42 -2.97 -20.48
C ASP A 116 -9.60 -1.98 -19.33
N VAL A 117 -10.33 -2.38 -18.27
CA VAL A 117 -10.48 -1.59 -17.04
C VAL A 117 -9.13 -1.35 -16.37
N ARG A 118 -8.27 -2.38 -16.28
CA ARG A 118 -6.91 -2.25 -15.69
C ARG A 118 -6.07 -1.24 -16.46
N VAL A 119 -6.11 -1.27 -17.79
CA VAL A 119 -5.34 -0.35 -18.65
C VAL A 119 -5.85 1.08 -18.46
N PHE A 120 -7.18 1.27 -18.61
CA PHE A 120 -7.81 2.57 -18.45
C PHE A 120 -7.50 3.22 -17.09
N SER A 121 -7.65 2.47 -15.99
CA SER A 121 -7.33 2.98 -14.65
C SER A 121 -5.86 3.41 -14.52
N ILE A 122 -4.93 2.72 -15.17
CA ILE A 122 -3.50 3.04 -15.09
C ILE A 122 -3.13 4.26 -15.91
N ASP A 123 -3.79 4.46 -17.04
CA ASP A 123 -3.60 5.68 -17.83
C ASP A 123 -4.07 6.90 -17.04
N LYS A 124 -5.23 6.82 -16.37
CA LYS A 124 -5.72 7.87 -15.45
C LYS A 124 -4.79 8.14 -14.28
N ILE A 125 -4.27 7.11 -13.62
CA ILE A 125 -3.26 7.28 -12.55
C ILE A 125 -2.00 8.00 -13.08
N ASN A 126 -1.54 7.63 -14.27
CA ASN A 126 -0.36 8.26 -14.87
C ASN A 126 -0.61 9.71 -15.29
N GLU A 127 -1.82 10.04 -15.75
CA GLU A 127 -2.28 11.40 -16.02
C GLU A 127 -2.27 12.24 -14.72
N ALA A 128 -2.90 11.73 -13.66
CA ALA A 128 -2.93 12.37 -12.34
C ALA A 128 -1.52 12.59 -11.75
N ARG A 129 -0.63 11.60 -11.90
CA ARG A 129 0.80 11.76 -11.55
C ARG A 129 1.42 12.91 -12.34
N GLY A 130 1.21 12.97 -13.64
CA GLY A 130 1.73 14.03 -14.51
C GLY A 130 1.33 15.42 -14.03
N VAL A 131 0.03 15.63 -13.80
CA VAL A 131 -0.51 16.91 -13.32
C VAL A 131 0.09 17.30 -11.97
N ARG A 132 0.08 16.38 -10.99
CA ARG A 132 0.58 16.66 -9.64
C ARG A 132 2.09 16.91 -9.61
N MET A 133 2.86 16.13 -10.37
CA MET A 133 4.30 16.30 -10.48
C MET A 133 4.67 17.62 -11.16
N ALA A 134 3.96 18.01 -12.22
CA ALA A 134 4.17 19.28 -12.90
C ALA A 134 3.91 20.49 -11.98
N GLN A 135 2.86 20.41 -11.15
CA GLN A 135 2.55 21.44 -10.14
C GLN A 135 3.72 21.61 -9.15
N TRP A 136 4.18 20.52 -8.54
CA TRP A 136 5.31 20.54 -7.61
C TRP A 136 6.61 21.02 -8.27
N GLU A 137 6.89 20.56 -9.49
CA GLU A 137 8.09 20.96 -10.24
C GLU A 137 8.07 22.45 -10.57
N SER A 138 6.94 22.96 -11.07
CA SER A 138 6.74 24.37 -11.40
C SER A 138 7.04 25.27 -10.20
N PHE A 139 6.48 24.93 -9.04
CA PHE A 139 6.73 25.66 -7.79
C PHE A 139 8.20 25.60 -7.36
N LEU A 140 8.83 24.42 -7.35
CA LEU A 140 10.22 24.30 -6.89
C LEU A 140 11.21 25.01 -7.85
N LYS A 141 10.91 25.04 -9.15
CA LYS A 141 11.70 25.79 -10.14
C LYS A 141 11.52 27.30 -9.96
N ASN A 142 10.30 27.78 -9.76
CA ASN A 142 9.97 29.22 -9.69
C ASN A 142 9.08 29.53 -8.48
N PRO A 143 9.58 29.45 -7.24
CA PRO A 143 8.74 29.61 -6.05
C PRO A 143 8.17 31.03 -5.91
N GLU A 144 8.76 32.03 -6.57
CA GLU A 144 8.23 33.39 -6.59
C GLU A 144 7.12 33.63 -7.63
N LYS A 145 6.74 32.64 -8.43
CA LYS A 145 5.61 32.75 -9.36
C LYS A 145 4.38 32.09 -8.75
N ALA A 146 3.26 32.82 -8.76
CA ALA A 146 1.97 32.24 -8.41
C ALA A 146 1.68 31.08 -9.36
N LEU A 147 1.18 29.96 -8.80
CA LEU A 147 0.85 28.78 -9.59
C LEU A 147 -0.41 29.01 -10.43
N ASP A 148 -1.39 29.72 -9.85
CA ASP A 148 -2.64 30.14 -10.47
C ASP A 148 -3.22 31.36 -9.71
N ALA A 149 -4.38 31.86 -10.16
CA ALA A 149 -5.03 33.02 -9.56
C ALA A 149 -5.55 32.76 -8.13
N ASP A 150 -5.83 31.51 -7.79
CA ASP A 150 -6.48 31.10 -6.54
C ASP A 150 -5.48 30.63 -5.46
N MET A 151 -4.23 30.38 -5.84
CA MET A 151 -3.10 30.12 -4.94
C MET A 151 -2.06 31.24 -5.02
N PRO A 152 -2.29 32.38 -4.34
CA PRO A 152 -1.30 33.45 -4.25
C PRO A 152 -0.04 32.96 -3.54
N ASN A 153 1.10 33.58 -3.88
CA ASN A 153 2.38 33.24 -3.28
C ASN A 153 2.40 33.50 -1.77
N ASN A 154 2.91 32.56 -0.99
CA ASN A 154 3.23 32.73 0.43
C ASN A 154 4.68 33.27 0.57
N PRO A 155 4.88 34.56 0.90
CA PRO A 155 6.23 35.15 0.89
C PRO A 155 7.17 34.52 1.93
N ALA A 156 6.64 34.02 3.05
CA ALA A 156 7.44 33.35 4.06
C ALA A 156 8.01 32.03 3.54
N LEU A 157 7.20 31.25 2.82
CA LEU A 157 7.64 30.02 2.16
C LEU A 157 8.67 30.30 1.06
N VAL A 158 8.41 31.29 0.20
CA VAL A 158 9.33 31.68 -0.88
C VAL A 158 10.71 32.05 -0.33
N ARG A 159 10.77 32.84 0.77
CA ARG A 159 12.04 33.21 1.41
C ARG A 159 12.86 32.00 1.84
N LYS A 160 12.21 30.93 2.31
CA LYS A 160 12.89 29.70 2.75
C LYS A 160 13.39 28.85 1.58
N ILE A 161 12.58 28.73 0.52
CA ILE A 161 12.86 27.77 -0.57
C ILE A 161 13.73 28.35 -1.68
N LYS A 162 13.56 29.63 -2.06
CA LYS A 162 14.09 30.17 -3.32
C LYS A 162 15.57 29.89 -3.55
N ASN A 163 16.38 30.02 -2.50
CA ASN A 163 17.83 29.90 -2.55
C ASN A 163 18.36 28.61 -1.89
N ASP A 164 17.50 27.75 -1.34
CA ASP A 164 17.91 26.53 -0.66
C ASP A 164 17.74 25.31 -1.58
N LYS A 165 18.81 25.01 -2.33
CA LYS A 165 18.84 23.85 -3.24
C LYS A 165 18.76 22.51 -2.50
N ALA A 166 19.31 22.41 -1.29
CA ALA A 166 19.25 21.19 -0.49
C ALA A 166 17.80 20.90 -0.07
N LEU A 167 17.09 21.93 0.41
CA LEU A 167 15.67 21.84 0.72
C LEU A 167 14.83 21.46 -0.51
N LYS A 168 15.07 22.09 -1.67
CA LYS A 168 14.38 21.72 -2.93
C LYS A 168 14.60 20.25 -3.30
N LEU A 169 15.82 19.73 -3.15
CA LEU A 169 16.12 18.30 -3.36
C LEU A 169 15.37 17.41 -2.36
N VAL A 170 15.33 17.78 -1.07
CA VAL A 170 14.61 17.03 -0.04
C VAL A 170 13.12 16.95 -0.36
N ILE A 171 12.49 18.07 -0.67
CA ILE A 171 11.06 18.14 -1.04
C ILE A 171 10.79 17.26 -2.27
N TRP A 172 11.55 17.47 -3.35
CA TRP A 172 11.37 16.71 -4.59
C TRP A 172 11.58 15.20 -4.39
N ASN A 173 12.61 14.83 -3.61
CA ASN A 173 12.85 13.42 -3.30
C ASN A 173 11.69 12.83 -2.48
N ALA A 174 11.18 13.54 -1.49
CA ALA A 174 10.05 13.09 -0.68
C ALA A 174 8.83 12.75 -1.57
N ILE A 175 8.43 13.67 -2.45
CA ILE A 175 7.25 13.52 -3.32
C ILE A 175 7.43 12.39 -4.35
N THR A 176 8.66 12.18 -4.85
CA THR A 176 8.93 11.17 -5.89
C THR A 176 9.27 9.79 -5.35
N SER A 177 9.73 9.68 -4.10
CA SER A 177 10.28 8.43 -3.54
C SER A 177 9.29 7.26 -3.51
N GLU A 178 8.01 7.55 -3.28
CA GLU A 178 6.96 6.54 -3.22
C GLU A 178 6.44 6.10 -4.60
N ILE A 179 6.81 6.79 -5.69
CA ILE A 179 6.30 6.52 -7.03
C ILE A 179 7.08 5.36 -7.68
N LYS A 180 6.38 4.25 -7.96
CA LYS A 180 6.96 3.06 -8.59
C LYS A 180 6.10 2.59 -9.76
N GLU A 181 6.68 1.72 -10.59
CA GLU A 181 5.97 1.13 -11.74
C GLU A 181 4.92 0.09 -11.30
N ASN A 182 5.11 -0.49 -10.12
CA ASN A 182 4.27 -1.56 -9.57
C ASN A 182 3.26 -1.07 -8.51
N ASN A 183 3.03 0.24 -8.40
CA ASN A 183 2.03 0.80 -7.50
C ASN A 183 1.13 1.83 -8.19
N ARG A 184 0.06 2.19 -7.50
CA ARG A 184 -0.97 3.15 -7.96
C ARG A 184 -0.86 4.51 -7.27
N HIS A 185 0.22 4.77 -6.54
CA HIS A 185 0.33 5.96 -5.71
C HIS A 185 0.28 7.23 -6.57
N ILE A 186 -0.58 8.17 -6.19
CA ILE A 186 -0.59 9.53 -6.71
C ILE A 186 0.09 10.42 -5.66
N PRO A 187 0.94 11.40 -6.05
CA PRO A 187 1.59 12.27 -5.09
C PRO A 187 0.59 13.11 -4.30
N VAL A 188 0.97 13.49 -3.09
CA VAL A 188 0.20 14.38 -2.21
C VAL A 188 -0.15 15.72 -2.88
N PRO A 189 -1.32 16.32 -2.58
CA PRO A 189 -1.64 17.68 -3.00
C PRO A 189 -0.56 18.67 -2.58
N PHE A 190 -0.34 19.70 -3.39
CA PHE A 190 0.52 20.82 -3.03
C PHE A 190 -0.26 21.83 -2.18
N ASP A 191 0.29 22.18 -1.01
CA ASP A 191 -0.24 23.22 -0.14
C ASP A 191 0.91 24.01 0.50
N GLN A 192 0.86 25.33 0.38
CA GLN A 192 1.93 26.21 0.84
C GLN A 192 2.00 26.32 2.37
N LYS A 193 0.86 26.24 3.08
CA LYS A 193 0.82 26.34 4.55
C LYS A 193 1.42 25.09 5.18
N ALA A 194 0.96 23.91 4.77
CA ALA A 194 1.47 22.63 5.25
C ALA A 194 2.97 22.47 4.95
N LEU A 195 3.43 22.93 3.78
CA LEU A 195 4.85 22.88 3.43
C LEU A 195 5.69 23.81 4.32
N LEU A 196 5.23 25.05 4.55
CA LEU A 196 5.91 26.00 5.42
C LEU A 196 6.02 25.48 6.85
N GLU A 197 4.95 24.91 7.40
CA GLU A 197 4.93 24.33 8.74
C GLU A 197 5.85 23.12 8.85
N THR A 198 5.88 22.26 7.83
CA THR A 198 6.79 21.12 7.75
C THR A 198 8.25 21.58 7.78
N ILE A 199 8.61 22.52 6.92
CA ILE A 199 9.98 23.08 6.86
C ILE A 199 10.36 23.68 8.21
N SER A 200 9.48 24.49 8.79
CA SER A 200 9.71 25.15 10.08
C SER A 200 9.83 24.14 11.23
N GLY A 201 9.18 22.98 11.14
CA GLY A 201 9.33 21.89 12.10
C GLY A 201 10.71 21.22 12.03
N PHE A 202 11.20 20.95 10.82
CA PHE A 202 12.52 20.36 10.61
C PHE A 202 13.66 21.30 11.00
N GLU A 203 13.54 22.60 10.74
CA GLU A 203 14.54 23.60 11.12
C GLU A 203 14.78 23.68 12.64
N LYS A 204 13.79 23.29 13.45
CA LYS A 204 13.90 23.21 14.92
C LYS A 204 14.63 21.96 15.42
N ILE A 205 15.09 21.08 14.52
CA ILE A 205 15.85 19.88 14.91
C ILE A 205 17.30 20.28 15.19
N GLU A 206 17.69 20.15 16.46
CA GLU A 206 19.05 20.42 16.91
C GLU A 206 20.08 19.53 16.19
N PRO A 207 21.30 20.04 15.90
CA PRO A 207 22.30 19.30 15.14
C PRO A 207 22.62 17.89 15.67
N LYS A 208 22.61 17.71 17.00
CA LYS A 208 22.84 16.43 17.68
C LYS A 208 21.70 15.41 17.47
N ASP A 209 20.48 15.87 17.23
CA ASP A 209 19.28 15.02 17.19
C ASP A 209 18.90 14.62 15.76
N ARG A 210 19.57 15.19 14.75
CA ARG A 210 19.28 14.97 13.32
C ARG A 210 19.25 13.49 12.93
N ALA A 211 20.19 12.68 13.43
CA ALA A 211 20.25 11.24 13.12
C ALA A 211 18.98 10.48 13.52
N VAL A 212 18.35 10.88 14.63
CA VAL A 212 17.19 10.21 15.20
C VAL A 212 15.90 10.83 14.65
N ARG A 213 15.78 12.16 14.74
CA ARG A 213 14.55 12.88 14.41
C ARG A 213 14.29 13.04 12.92
N CYS A 214 15.31 12.87 12.07
CA CYS A 214 15.13 12.88 10.61
C CYS A 214 14.92 11.49 10.01
N ALA A 215 15.15 10.42 10.79
CA ALA A 215 14.97 9.05 10.32
C ALA A 215 13.50 8.65 10.27
N SER A 216 12.71 9.06 11.27
CA SER A 216 11.27 8.85 11.32
C SER A 216 10.61 9.83 12.30
N PRO A 217 9.43 10.40 11.97
CA PRO A 217 8.76 10.30 10.67
C PRO A 217 9.50 11.05 9.56
N SER A 218 9.34 10.60 8.32
CA SER A 218 9.93 11.20 7.13
C SER A 218 9.32 12.57 6.80
N PHE A 219 10.00 13.34 5.96
CA PHE A 219 9.50 14.64 5.50
C PHE A 219 8.10 14.54 4.85
N LEU A 220 7.86 13.50 4.04
CA LEU A 220 6.57 13.30 3.37
C LEU A 220 5.46 12.96 4.38
N GLU A 221 5.75 12.15 5.39
CA GLU A 221 4.77 11.78 6.43
C GLU A 221 4.37 13.00 7.27
N ILE A 222 5.34 13.82 7.70
CA ILE A 222 5.05 15.07 8.41
C ILE A 222 4.26 16.05 7.53
N TYR A 223 4.63 16.20 6.26
CA TYR A 223 3.89 17.05 5.32
C TYR A 223 2.45 16.58 5.12
N THR A 224 2.26 15.28 4.89
CA THR A 224 0.93 14.67 4.72
C THR A 224 0.10 14.83 5.99
N HIS A 225 0.72 14.68 7.16
CA HIS A 225 0.07 14.96 8.42
C HIS A 225 -0.36 16.43 8.51
N ARG A 226 0.50 17.40 8.20
CA ARG A 226 0.14 18.84 8.25
C ARG A 226 -0.98 19.21 7.30
N LEU A 227 -1.04 18.61 6.11
CA LEU A 227 -2.17 18.77 5.20
C LEU A 227 -3.49 18.37 5.89
N ARG A 228 -3.52 17.18 6.48
CA ARG A 228 -4.71 16.64 7.16
C ARG A 228 -5.04 17.38 8.44
N ASP A 229 -4.04 17.68 9.26
CA ASP A 229 -4.17 18.33 10.57
C ASP A 229 -4.72 19.75 10.41
N ASN A 230 -4.19 20.53 9.45
CA ASN A 230 -4.73 21.86 9.14
C ASN A 230 -6.21 21.81 8.74
N LEU A 231 -6.57 20.87 7.85
CA LEU A 231 -7.94 20.68 7.43
C LEU A 231 -8.85 20.24 8.59
N LEU A 232 -8.38 19.34 9.46
CA LEU A 232 -9.14 18.90 10.63
C LEU A 232 -9.24 19.99 11.71
N MET A 233 -8.25 20.87 11.84
CA MET A 233 -8.33 22.05 12.70
C MET A 233 -9.42 23.00 12.21
N ASP A 234 -9.48 23.27 10.90
CA ASP A 234 -10.52 24.12 10.30
C ASP A 234 -11.93 23.55 10.49
N LEU A 235 -12.04 22.22 10.67
CA LEU A 235 -13.30 21.51 10.96
C LEU A 235 -13.59 21.36 12.47
N GLY A 236 -12.68 21.79 13.36
CA GLY A 236 -12.82 21.61 14.81
C GLY A 236 -12.68 20.16 15.26
N LEU A 237 -11.99 19.32 14.49
CA LEU A 237 -11.86 17.87 14.70
C LEU A 237 -10.46 17.43 15.14
N SER A 238 -9.46 18.30 15.06
CA SER A 238 -8.03 17.96 15.28
C SER A 238 -7.68 17.47 16.69
N ASP A 239 -8.46 17.83 17.71
CA ASP A 239 -8.18 17.47 19.10
C ASP A 239 -8.59 16.04 19.46
N ASN A 240 -9.29 15.34 18.56
CA ASN A 240 -9.70 13.95 18.75
C ASN A 240 -8.56 12.99 18.36
N GLU A 241 -8.60 11.78 18.91
CA GLU A 241 -7.71 10.67 18.53
C GLU A 241 -8.16 9.97 17.24
N SER A 242 -9.47 9.96 16.99
CA SER A 242 -10.08 9.45 15.76
C SER A 242 -11.32 10.25 15.38
N VAL A 243 -11.60 10.32 14.08
CA VAL A 243 -12.65 11.16 13.51
C VAL A 243 -13.29 10.53 12.29
N TRP A 244 -14.60 10.73 12.16
CA TRP A 244 -15.33 10.56 10.91
C TRP A 244 -15.56 11.91 10.26
N VAL A 245 -15.22 12.01 8.99
CA VAL A 245 -15.40 13.21 8.18
C VAL A 245 -16.36 12.91 7.04
N LYS A 246 -17.48 13.63 6.97
CA LYS A 246 -18.40 13.61 5.82
C LYS A 246 -18.02 14.73 4.85
N ILE A 247 -17.81 14.38 3.59
CA ILE A 247 -17.58 15.27 2.46
C ILE A 247 -18.85 15.25 1.59
N PRO A 248 -19.59 16.37 1.48
CA PRO A 248 -20.80 16.42 0.67
C PRO A 248 -20.53 16.18 -0.82
N SER A 249 -21.49 15.52 -1.48
CA SER A 249 -21.54 15.39 -2.93
C SER A 249 -21.69 16.74 -3.63
N LEU A 250 -21.38 16.78 -4.91
CA LEU A 250 -21.58 17.96 -5.75
C LEU A 250 -23.07 18.30 -5.94
N ALA A 251 -23.95 17.32 -5.76
CA ALA A 251 -25.40 17.54 -5.77
C ALA A 251 -25.89 18.17 -4.45
N HIS A 252 -25.28 17.81 -3.31
CA HIS A 252 -25.65 18.34 -2.00
C HIS A 252 -25.00 19.69 -1.69
N ASP A 253 -23.82 19.96 -2.22
CA ASP A 253 -23.09 21.22 -1.99
C ASP A 253 -22.36 21.71 -3.26
N PRO A 254 -23.10 22.14 -4.30
CA PRO A 254 -22.53 22.57 -5.57
C PRO A 254 -21.67 23.84 -5.44
N ALA A 255 -21.98 24.69 -4.46
CA ALA A 255 -21.31 25.97 -4.26
C ALA A 255 -19.84 25.81 -3.82
N HIS A 256 -19.49 24.68 -3.19
CA HIS A 256 -18.15 24.42 -2.68
C HIS A 256 -17.46 23.25 -3.40
N LYS A 257 -17.81 23.00 -4.67
CA LYS A 257 -17.24 21.92 -5.50
C LYS A 257 -15.73 21.73 -5.32
N GLU A 258 -14.94 22.77 -5.59
CA GLU A 258 -13.47 22.68 -5.57
C GLU A 258 -12.95 22.42 -4.16
N LYS A 259 -13.58 22.99 -3.12
CA LYS A 259 -13.21 22.75 -1.72
C LYS A 259 -13.49 21.30 -1.31
N ASN A 260 -14.65 20.75 -1.71
CA ASN A 260 -15.03 19.38 -1.39
C ASN A 260 -14.12 18.36 -2.10
N ILE A 261 -13.75 18.63 -3.36
CA ILE A 261 -12.76 17.83 -4.10
C ILE A 261 -11.39 17.88 -3.41
N ALA A 262 -10.88 19.07 -3.09
CA ALA A 262 -9.58 19.23 -2.43
C ALA A 262 -9.53 18.56 -1.05
N MET A 263 -10.64 18.63 -0.31
CA MET A 263 -10.83 17.94 0.97
C MET A 263 -10.76 16.41 0.81
N LEU A 264 -11.42 15.85 -0.21
CA LEU A 264 -11.35 14.42 -0.52
C LEU A 264 -9.94 14.00 -0.92
N GLU A 265 -9.26 14.76 -1.78
CA GLU A 265 -7.88 14.46 -2.19
C GLU A 265 -6.91 14.46 -1.00
N THR A 266 -7.08 15.40 -0.07
CA THR A 266 -6.24 15.57 1.13
C THR A 266 -6.42 14.43 2.13
N LEU A 267 -7.67 14.05 2.39
CA LEU A 267 -8.01 13.00 3.36
C LEU A 267 -7.90 11.59 2.78
N SER A 268 -7.75 11.44 1.45
CA SER A 268 -7.62 10.13 0.81
C SER A 268 -6.33 9.39 1.18
N CYS A 269 -6.45 8.06 1.28
CA CYS A 269 -5.30 7.18 1.43
C CYS A 269 -4.47 7.13 0.14
N LYS A 270 -3.17 6.83 0.25
CA LYS A 270 -2.23 6.76 -0.89
C LYS A 270 -2.57 5.70 -1.95
N ASN A 271 -3.37 4.70 -1.57
CA ASN A 271 -3.81 3.61 -2.43
C ASN A 271 -5.21 3.82 -3.03
N TRP A 272 -5.88 4.92 -2.68
CA TRP A 272 -7.21 5.24 -3.20
C TRP A 272 -7.10 6.14 -4.43
N CYS A 273 -7.92 5.87 -5.43
CA CYS A 273 -8.04 6.65 -6.66
C CYS A 273 -8.61 8.06 -6.41
N THR A 274 -9.32 8.26 -5.29
CA THR A 274 -9.87 9.56 -4.86
C THR A 274 -8.81 10.56 -4.39
N ARG A 275 -7.52 10.21 -4.43
CA ARG A 275 -6.42 11.14 -4.15
C ARG A 275 -6.19 12.17 -5.26
N SER A 276 -6.91 12.05 -6.38
CA SER A 276 -6.91 13.04 -7.46
C SER A 276 -8.25 13.12 -8.18
N SER A 277 -8.66 14.35 -8.49
CA SER A 277 -9.75 14.76 -9.37
C SER A 277 -9.59 14.27 -10.79
N VAL A 278 -8.35 14.20 -11.30
CA VAL A 278 -8.05 13.66 -12.64
C VAL A 278 -8.34 12.16 -12.76
N ASP A 279 -8.35 11.44 -11.63
CA ASP A 279 -8.65 10.00 -11.57
C ASP A 279 -10.10 9.74 -11.10
N LYS A 280 -10.41 9.93 -9.81
CA LYS A 280 -11.73 9.55 -9.25
C LYS A 280 -12.32 10.47 -8.18
N ALA A 281 -11.64 11.52 -7.72
CA ALA A 281 -12.19 12.36 -6.65
C ALA A 281 -13.48 13.09 -7.06
N GLU A 282 -13.49 13.67 -8.26
CA GLU A 282 -14.68 14.36 -8.80
C GLU A 282 -15.81 13.38 -9.12
N ASP A 283 -15.49 12.25 -9.77
CA ASP A 283 -16.46 11.17 -10.06
C ASP A 283 -17.15 10.70 -8.77
N ALA A 284 -16.38 10.43 -7.71
CA ALA A 284 -16.91 9.94 -6.44
C ALA A 284 -17.89 10.94 -5.79
N LEU A 285 -17.58 12.25 -5.84
CA LEU A 285 -18.46 13.29 -5.31
C LEU A 285 -19.63 13.63 -6.25
N THR A 286 -19.53 13.28 -7.53
CA THR A 286 -20.66 13.36 -8.46
C THR A 286 -21.70 12.29 -8.14
N ASP A 287 -21.25 11.08 -7.78
CA ASP A 287 -22.13 9.96 -7.46
C ASP A 287 -22.82 10.10 -6.09
N GLY A 288 -22.14 10.65 -5.09
CA GLY A 288 -22.71 10.87 -3.77
C GLY A 288 -21.72 11.38 -2.73
N ASP A 289 -22.19 11.44 -1.48
CA ASP A 289 -21.37 11.85 -0.34
C ASP A 289 -20.25 10.84 -0.09
N PHE A 290 -19.12 11.33 0.40
CA PHE A 290 -17.98 10.51 0.80
C PHE A 290 -17.75 10.64 2.31
N TYR A 291 -17.44 9.52 2.97
CA TYR A 291 -17.18 9.47 4.40
C TYR A 291 -15.80 8.86 4.64
N ILE A 292 -14.99 9.50 5.48
CA ILE A 292 -13.61 9.06 5.76
C ILE A 292 -13.42 8.92 7.26
N TYR A 293 -12.92 7.76 7.69
CA TYR A 293 -12.44 7.55 9.04
C TYR A 293 -10.92 7.73 9.09
N LEU A 294 -10.46 8.59 9.99
CA LEU A 294 -9.05 8.82 10.28
C LEU A 294 -8.77 8.56 11.75
N GLU A 295 -7.56 8.06 12.04
CA GLU A 295 -7.08 7.84 13.39
C GLU A 295 -5.61 8.27 13.47
N ARG A 296 -5.17 8.70 14.64
CA ARG A 296 -3.75 9.00 14.89
C ARG A 296 -2.97 7.70 15.04
N ASP A 297 -1.84 7.61 14.33
CA ASP A 297 -0.93 6.47 14.46
C ASP A 297 -0.07 6.57 15.73
N LYS A 298 0.83 5.61 15.92
CA LYS A 298 1.76 5.58 17.08
C LYS A 298 2.71 6.78 17.13
N SER A 299 2.89 7.49 16.02
CA SER A 299 3.70 8.70 15.90
C SER A 299 2.84 9.97 16.01
N ASN A 300 1.57 9.83 16.39
CA ASN A 300 0.58 10.89 16.50
C ASN A 300 0.22 11.56 15.15
N LEU A 301 0.44 10.86 14.02
CA LEU A 301 0.15 11.33 12.68
C LEU A 301 -1.22 10.84 12.21
N TRP A 302 -1.97 11.70 11.54
CA TRP A 302 -3.27 11.36 10.97
C TRP A 302 -3.15 10.36 9.83
N GLU A 303 -3.82 9.21 9.96
CA GLU A 303 -3.89 8.18 8.92
C GLU A 303 -5.35 7.84 8.55
N PRO A 304 -5.73 7.92 7.26
CA PRO A 304 -7.04 7.48 6.79
C PRO A 304 -7.08 5.97 6.70
N LEU A 305 -8.07 5.37 7.36
CA LEU A 305 -8.18 3.91 7.45
C LEU A 305 -9.35 3.37 6.65
N VAL A 306 -10.44 4.14 6.51
CA VAL A 306 -11.66 3.72 5.82
C VAL A 306 -12.22 4.87 4.99
N GLY A 307 -12.55 4.58 3.73
CA GLY A 307 -13.32 5.45 2.85
C GLY A 307 -14.65 4.79 2.50
N MET A 308 -15.72 5.57 2.46
CA MET A 308 -17.08 5.10 2.26
C MET A 308 -17.79 6.01 1.26
N THR A 309 -18.18 5.48 0.11
CA THR A 309 -18.80 6.25 -0.97
C THR A 309 -20.26 5.93 -1.07
N THR A 310 -21.12 6.94 -1.12
CA THR A 310 -22.54 6.75 -1.40
C THR A 310 -22.83 6.94 -2.88
N SER A 311 -23.87 6.24 -3.36
CA SER A 311 -24.47 6.44 -4.67
C SER A 311 -25.97 6.38 -4.53
N ARG A 312 -26.68 7.37 -5.08
CA ARG A 312 -28.16 7.47 -4.98
C ARG A 312 -28.66 7.38 -3.52
N GLY A 313 -27.95 8.05 -2.61
CA GLY A 313 -28.32 8.13 -1.18
C GLY A 313 -28.12 6.85 -0.37
N LYS A 314 -27.40 5.85 -0.90
CA LYS A 314 -27.00 4.64 -0.15
C LYS A 314 -25.50 4.42 -0.25
N LEU A 315 -24.91 3.87 0.80
CA LEU A 315 -23.52 3.45 0.81
C LEU A 315 -23.30 2.35 -0.24
N ASP A 316 -22.46 2.65 -1.23
CA ASP A 316 -22.17 1.77 -2.36
C ASP A 316 -20.90 0.95 -2.13
N GLN A 317 -19.81 1.62 -1.73
CA GLN A 317 -18.50 0.98 -1.55
C GLN A 317 -17.87 1.36 -0.22
N ILE A 318 -17.06 0.44 0.30
CA ILE A 318 -16.22 0.64 1.48
C ILE A 318 -14.80 0.23 1.11
N GLN A 319 -13.84 1.12 1.33
CA GLN A 319 -12.44 0.96 0.96
C GLN A 319 -11.56 1.04 2.20
N GLY A 320 -10.71 0.05 2.41
CA GLY A 320 -9.62 0.09 3.39
C GLY A 320 -8.30 0.57 2.78
N THR A 321 -7.26 0.74 3.60
CA THR A 321 -5.91 1.14 3.19
C THR A 321 -5.27 0.24 2.11
N GLU A 322 -5.57 -1.05 2.16
CA GLU A 322 -5.10 -2.06 1.18
C GLU A 322 -5.81 -1.97 -0.17
N ASN A 323 -6.95 -1.28 -0.24
CA ASN A 323 -7.79 -1.15 -1.42
C ASN A 323 -8.07 -2.49 -2.13
N ASN A 324 -8.48 -3.49 -1.33
CA ASN A 324 -8.72 -4.87 -1.75
C ASN A 324 -10.22 -5.27 -1.70
N ASN A 325 -11.14 -4.32 -1.53
CA ASN A 325 -12.60 -4.51 -1.30
C ASN A 325 -12.92 -5.35 -0.06
N ILE A 326 -11.95 -5.53 0.85
CA ILE A 326 -12.18 -6.12 2.16
C ILE A 326 -12.18 -4.96 3.16
N VAL A 327 -13.27 -4.85 3.92
CA VAL A 327 -13.36 -3.88 5.01
C VAL A 327 -12.31 -4.25 6.06
N PRO A 328 -11.49 -3.30 6.57
CA PRO A 328 -10.51 -3.60 7.61
C PRO A 328 -11.16 -4.31 8.80
N LEU A 329 -10.73 -5.53 9.09
CA LEU A 329 -11.42 -6.43 10.04
C LEU A 329 -11.55 -5.83 11.44
N ASN A 330 -10.55 -5.06 11.87
CA ASN A 330 -10.52 -4.37 13.16
C ASN A 330 -11.48 -3.17 13.23
N LEU A 331 -11.98 -2.66 12.10
CA LEU A 331 -12.85 -1.49 12.03
C LEU A 331 -14.29 -1.83 11.61
N VAL A 332 -14.63 -3.11 11.41
CA VAL A 332 -15.98 -3.52 10.99
C VAL A 332 -17.05 -3.06 11.97
N ASN A 333 -16.79 -3.18 13.28
CA ASN A 333 -17.73 -2.72 14.31
C ASN A 333 -17.86 -1.20 14.31
N GLU A 334 -16.76 -0.47 14.20
CA GLU A 334 -16.75 1.00 14.10
C GLU A 334 -17.61 1.48 12.92
N ILE A 335 -17.42 0.87 11.75
CA ILE A 335 -18.20 1.17 10.55
C ILE A 335 -19.69 0.85 10.74
N LYS A 336 -20.02 -0.30 11.32
CA LYS A 336 -21.42 -0.69 11.57
C LYS A 336 -22.11 0.26 12.54
N THR A 337 -21.41 0.68 13.59
CA THR A 337 -21.89 1.68 14.55
C THR A 337 -22.14 3.00 13.84
N TYR A 338 -21.17 3.52 13.08
CA TYR A 338 -21.31 4.76 12.33
C TYR A 338 -22.51 4.74 11.37
N ILE A 339 -22.64 3.68 10.56
CA ILE A 339 -23.75 3.50 9.61
C ILE A 339 -25.11 3.52 10.33
N LYS A 340 -25.20 2.83 11.48
CA LYS A 340 -26.43 2.76 12.28
C LYS A 340 -26.78 4.12 12.88
N ASP A 341 -25.81 4.78 13.52
CA ASP A 341 -26.02 6.04 14.23
C ASP A 341 -26.41 7.19 13.29
N HIS A 342 -25.95 7.12 12.03
CA HIS A 342 -26.26 8.10 10.99
C HIS A 342 -27.40 7.65 10.05
N ASN A 343 -28.05 6.52 10.33
CA ASN A 343 -29.16 5.96 9.55
C ASN A 343 -28.85 5.82 8.04
N ILE A 344 -27.62 5.41 7.71
CA ILE A 344 -27.16 5.26 6.33
C ILE A 344 -27.61 3.89 5.81
N LYS A 345 -28.29 3.86 4.66
CA LYS A 345 -28.68 2.60 4.00
C LYS A 345 -27.52 2.09 3.14
N CYS A 346 -27.37 0.77 3.04
CA CYS A 346 -26.35 0.15 2.17
C CYS A 346 -26.97 -0.41 0.89
N HIS A 347 -26.25 -0.28 -0.23
CA HIS A 347 -26.51 -1.09 -1.42
C HIS A 347 -26.13 -2.55 -1.16
N SER A 348 -26.81 -3.43 -1.89
CA SER A 348 -26.58 -4.86 -1.87
C SER A 348 -26.39 -5.42 -3.26
N GLY A 349 -25.68 -6.54 -3.33
CA GLY A 349 -25.33 -7.24 -4.54
C GLY A 349 -23.83 -7.35 -4.74
N ILE A 350 -23.49 -8.22 -5.67
CA ILE A 350 -22.15 -8.36 -6.24
C ILE A 350 -22.29 -8.07 -7.72
N ILE A 351 -21.62 -7.02 -8.17
CA ILE A 351 -21.56 -6.63 -9.59
C ILE A 351 -20.11 -6.65 -10.05
N ASP A 352 -19.85 -6.31 -11.32
CA ASP A 352 -18.55 -6.50 -11.98
C ASP A 352 -17.35 -5.87 -11.24
N GLU A 353 -17.56 -4.80 -10.48
CA GLU A 353 -16.52 -4.11 -9.69
C GLU A 353 -16.25 -4.75 -8.31
N GLY A 354 -17.09 -5.69 -7.88
CA GLY A 354 -16.99 -6.43 -6.63
C GLY A 354 -18.23 -6.33 -5.72
N PRO A 355 -18.07 -6.65 -4.43
CA PRO A 355 -19.16 -6.61 -3.47
C PRO A 355 -19.55 -5.16 -3.13
N LYS A 356 -20.85 -4.88 -3.10
CA LYS A 356 -21.38 -3.64 -2.54
C LYS A 356 -21.25 -3.61 -1.02
N ALA A 357 -21.42 -2.44 -0.42
CA ALA A 357 -21.17 -2.18 0.98
C ALA A 357 -21.75 -3.23 1.95
N SER A 358 -23.00 -3.69 1.73
CA SER A 358 -23.58 -4.71 2.61
C SER A 358 -22.86 -6.06 2.52
N GLN A 359 -22.52 -6.55 1.32
CA GLN A 359 -21.73 -7.77 1.16
C GLN A 359 -20.29 -7.59 1.64
N ALA A 360 -19.69 -6.41 1.48
CA ALA A 360 -18.34 -6.14 1.98
C ALA A 360 -18.27 -6.25 3.51
N ILE A 361 -19.28 -5.75 4.23
CA ILE A 361 -19.41 -5.92 5.69
C ILE A 361 -19.59 -7.40 6.05
N MET A 362 -20.47 -8.11 5.36
CA MET A 362 -20.71 -9.54 5.58
C MET A 362 -19.45 -10.39 5.36
N ILE A 363 -18.68 -10.08 4.32
CA ILE A 363 -17.40 -10.73 4.02
C ILE A 363 -16.44 -10.54 5.20
N SER A 364 -16.29 -9.31 5.69
CA SER A 364 -15.39 -9.02 6.80
C SER A 364 -15.85 -9.60 8.13
N ASP A 365 -17.16 -9.66 8.39
CA ASP A 365 -17.73 -10.38 9.54
C ASP A 365 -17.34 -11.87 9.46
N LYS A 366 -17.51 -12.51 8.29
CA LYS A 366 -17.14 -13.92 8.08
C LYS A 366 -15.62 -14.17 8.20
N LEU A 367 -14.80 -13.26 7.69
CA LEU A 367 -13.34 -13.32 7.81
C LEU A 367 -12.86 -13.19 9.26
N SER A 368 -13.63 -12.49 10.10
CA SER A 368 -13.34 -12.26 11.51
C SER A 368 -13.88 -13.35 12.45
N GLU A 369 -14.75 -14.23 11.95
CA GLU A 369 -15.29 -15.37 12.70
C GLU A 369 -14.14 -16.23 13.24
N ILE A 370 -14.22 -16.60 14.52
CA ILE A 370 -13.27 -17.48 15.20
C ILE A 370 -13.94 -18.82 15.46
N ASP A 371 -13.39 -19.86 14.86
CA ASP A 371 -13.79 -21.24 15.09
C ASP A 371 -13.31 -21.69 16.49
N PRO A 372 -14.22 -22.20 17.35
CA PRO A 372 -13.87 -22.60 18.71
C PRO A 372 -12.81 -23.70 18.82
N GLU A 373 -12.75 -24.61 17.84
CA GLU A 373 -11.81 -25.74 17.84
C GLU A 373 -10.44 -25.31 17.30
N LEU A 374 -10.42 -24.55 16.19
CA LEU A 374 -9.19 -24.08 15.57
C LEU A 374 -8.55 -22.91 16.36
N LYS A 375 -9.32 -22.17 17.15
CA LYS A 375 -8.91 -20.95 17.89
C LYS A 375 -8.22 -19.91 16.99
N LYS A 376 -8.59 -19.86 15.72
CA LYS A 376 -8.02 -19.00 14.69
C LYS A 376 -9.16 -18.44 13.86
N SER A 377 -9.08 -17.19 13.45
CA SER A 377 -10.07 -16.60 12.55
C SER A 377 -9.99 -17.17 11.14
N PHE A 378 -11.05 -17.04 10.35
CA PHE A 378 -11.03 -17.48 8.95
C PHE A 378 -9.92 -16.79 8.16
N ALA A 379 -9.73 -15.48 8.34
CA ALA A 379 -8.63 -14.74 7.71
C ALA A 379 -7.25 -15.32 8.05
N LYS A 380 -7.05 -15.76 9.31
CA LYS A 380 -5.78 -16.38 9.75
C LYS A 380 -5.58 -17.75 9.10
N VAL A 381 -6.64 -18.55 9.00
CA VAL A 381 -6.63 -19.87 8.35
C VAL A 381 -6.29 -19.76 6.85
N ILE A 382 -6.84 -18.76 6.14
CA ILE A 382 -6.49 -18.46 4.75
C ILE A 382 -5.00 -18.09 4.64
N LYS A 383 -4.50 -17.21 5.51
CA LYS A 383 -3.09 -16.78 5.50
C LYS A 383 -2.11 -17.93 5.73
N GLU A 384 -2.51 -18.92 6.52
CA GLU A 384 -1.72 -20.12 6.82
C GLU A 384 -1.86 -21.22 5.75
N ASN A 385 -2.67 -21.03 4.70
CA ASN A 385 -3.00 -22.03 3.68
C ASN A 385 -3.49 -23.36 4.27
N ASN A 386 -4.23 -23.31 5.38
CA ASN A 386 -4.79 -24.50 6.02
C ASN A 386 -6.09 -24.89 5.30
N ASP A 387 -5.98 -25.82 4.36
CA ASP A 387 -7.07 -26.33 3.51
C ASP A 387 -8.25 -26.91 4.32
N ILE A 388 -7.99 -27.79 5.30
CA ILE A 388 -9.03 -28.36 6.18
C ILE A 388 -9.79 -27.24 6.91
N GLY A 389 -9.05 -26.29 7.49
CA GLY A 389 -9.64 -25.14 8.17
C GLY A 389 -10.46 -24.28 7.21
N MET A 390 -9.97 -24.03 5.99
CA MET A 390 -10.69 -23.25 4.99
C MET A 390 -12.01 -23.93 4.62
N PHE A 391 -12.00 -25.23 4.32
CA PHE A 391 -13.23 -25.97 4.02
C PHE A 391 -14.22 -25.99 5.19
N LYS A 392 -13.73 -26.10 6.43
CA LYS A 392 -14.57 -26.01 7.64
C LYS A 392 -15.34 -24.69 7.70
N TYR A 393 -14.65 -23.56 7.52
CA TYR A 393 -15.30 -22.23 7.49
C TYR A 393 -16.32 -22.07 6.37
N LEU A 394 -16.07 -22.73 5.24
CA LEU A 394 -16.95 -22.71 4.07
C LEU A 394 -18.12 -23.71 4.18
N GLY A 395 -18.22 -24.46 5.29
CA GLY A 395 -19.26 -25.46 5.50
C GLY A 395 -19.14 -26.68 4.60
N VAL A 396 -17.94 -26.96 4.06
CA VAL A 396 -17.66 -28.11 3.21
C VAL A 396 -17.23 -29.27 4.11
N LYS A 397 -18.00 -30.37 4.09
CA LYS A 397 -17.65 -31.61 4.80
C LYS A 397 -16.27 -32.07 4.32
N THR A 398 -15.35 -32.30 5.25
CA THR A 398 -13.95 -32.62 4.96
C THR A 398 -13.47 -33.74 5.85
N GLU A 399 -12.76 -34.69 5.27
CA GLU A 399 -12.17 -35.85 5.91
C GLU A 399 -10.71 -35.97 5.43
N GLN A 400 -9.76 -36.15 6.35
CA GLN A 400 -8.37 -36.40 6.00
C GLN A 400 -8.15 -37.91 5.81
N LEU A 401 -7.55 -38.28 4.70
CA LEU A 401 -7.24 -39.66 4.35
C LEU A 401 -5.88 -40.08 4.95
N GLU A 402 -5.62 -41.39 4.97
CA GLU A 402 -4.40 -41.97 5.56
C GLU A 402 -3.10 -41.48 4.89
N ASP A 403 -3.16 -41.14 3.60
CA ASP A 403 -2.04 -40.59 2.83
C ASP A 403 -1.82 -39.08 3.02
N GLY A 404 -2.62 -38.46 3.90
CA GLY A 404 -2.58 -37.02 4.19
C GLY A 404 -3.38 -36.14 3.23
N THR A 405 -3.97 -36.70 2.17
CA THR A 405 -4.84 -35.98 1.24
C THR A 405 -6.26 -35.82 1.79
N LEU A 406 -7.10 -35.06 1.08
CA LEU A 406 -8.44 -34.72 1.53
C LEU A 406 -9.54 -35.38 0.70
N LYS A 407 -10.58 -35.83 1.39
CA LYS A 407 -11.88 -36.13 0.83
C LYS A 407 -12.86 -35.05 1.27
N ILE A 408 -13.45 -34.35 0.30
CA ILE A 408 -14.42 -33.28 0.55
C ILE A 408 -15.81 -33.64 0.04
N GLY A 409 -16.84 -32.96 0.53
CA GLY A 409 -18.20 -33.02 -0.01
C GLY A 409 -18.32 -32.32 -1.36
N THR A 410 -19.53 -31.84 -1.69
CA THR A 410 -19.73 -31.04 -2.91
C THR A 410 -18.89 -29.78 -2.89
N TYR A 411 -18.12 -29.57 -3.95
CA TYR A 411 -17.41 -28.33 -4.20
C TYR A 411 -18.24 -27.41 -5.08
N LYS A 412 -18.33 -26.15 -4.64
CA LYS A 412 -18.81 -25.02 -5.43
C LYS A 412 -17.93 -23.80 -5.15
N PRO A 413 -17.69 -22.92 -6.12
CA PRO A 413 -16.78 -21.76 -5.99
C PRO A 413 -17.39 -20.59 -5.20
N SER A 414 -18.35 -20.87 -4.32
CA SER A 414 -19.06 -19.83 -3.58
C SER A 414 -19.65 -20.32 -2.26
N TYR A 415 -19.68 -19.44 -1.28
CA TYR A 415 -20.19 -19.68 0.06
C TYR A 415 -21.58 -19.06 0.21
N ASN A 416 -22.55 -19.84 0.68
CA ASN A 416 -23.85 -19.30 1.04
C ASN A 416 -23.78 -18.75 2.46
N MET A 417 -23.84 -17.42 2.60
CA MET A 417 -23.77 -16.77 3.93
C MET A 417 -25.00 -17.04 4.80
N ASN A 418 -26.16 -17.20 4.17
CA ASN A 418 -27.39 -17.56 4.86
C ASN A 418 -28.23 -18.41 3.91
N ALA A 419 -28.55 -19.64 4.34
CA ALA A 419 -29.35 -20.58 3.55
C ALA A 419 -30.75 -20.02 3.20
N ASN A 420 -31.29 -19.13 4.03
CA ASN A 420 -32.63 -18.57 3.88
C ASN A 420 -32.68 -17.29 3.04
N SER A 421 -31.57 -16.55 2.93
CA SER A 421 -31.54 -15.30 2.14
C SER A 421 -31.06 -15.51 0.70
N GLY A 422 -30.49 -16.68 0.39
CA GLY A 422 -29.92 -16.97 -0.93
C GLY A 422 -28.67 -16.16 -1.28
N ILE A 423 -28.10 -15.39 -0.34
CA ILE A 423 -26.90 -14.59 -0.59
C ILE A 423 -25.69 -15.51 -0.66
N SER A 424 -25.04 -15.52 -1.81
CA SER A 424 -23.81 -16.27 -2.07
C SER A 424 -22.65 -15.31 -2.31
N ILE A 425 -21.47 -15.67 -1.79
CA ILE A 425 -20.22 -14.92 -1.93
C ILE A 425 -19.17 -15.81 -2.62
N PRO A 426 -18.58 -15.39 -3.75
CA PRO A 426 -17.50 -16.14 -4.39
C PRO A 426 -16.28 -16.30 -3.46
N TYR A 427 -15.63 -17.46 -3.50
CA TYR A 427 -14.44 -17.70 -2.66
C TYR A 427 -13.31 -16.70 -2.91
N SER A 428 -13.17 -16.23 -4.15
CA SER A 428 -12.21 -15.18 -4.51
C SER A 428 -12.40 -13.87 -3.76
N MET A 429 -13.62 -13.57 -3.26
CA MET A 429 -13.90 -12.35 -2.51
C MET A 429 -13.47 -12.40 -1.05
N PHE A 430 -13.28 -13.61 -0.50
CA PHE A 430 -12.59 -13.81 0.77
C PHE A 430 -11.06 -13.83 0.61
N GLY A 431 -10.56 -13.78 -0.63
CA GLY A 431 -9.13 -13.84 -0.93
C GLY A 431 -8.55 -15.25 -1.06
N LEU A 432 -9.39 -16.28 -1.24
CA LEU A 432 -8.91 -17.65 -1.40
C LEU A 432 -8.27 -17.85 -2.78
N ASN A 433 -7.18 -18.60 -2.80
CA ASN A 433 -6.61 -19.17 -4.01
C ASN A 433 -7.14 -20.60 -4.18
N GLU A 434 -8.00 -20.81 -5.17
CA GLU A 434 -8.64 -22.11 -5.39
C GLU A 434 -7.65 -23.20 -5.83
N ASP A 435 -6.56 -22.85 -6.53
CA ASP A 435 -5.51 -23.80 -6.89
C ASP A 435 -4.82 -24.37 -5.64
N GLU A 436 -4.60 -23.52 -4.62
CA GLU A 436 -4.02 -23.93 -3.34
C GLU A 436 -5.05 -24.69 -2.48
N LEU A 437 -6.30 -24.20 -2.45
CA LEU A 437 -7.39 -24.82 -1.70
C LEU A 437 -7.64 -26.26 -2.13
N LEU A 438 -7.59 -26.53 -3.44
CA LEU A 438 -7.91 -27.83 -4.01
C LEU A 438 -6.68 -28.74 -4.20
N ARG A 439 -5.46 -28.24 -3.98
CA ARG A 439 -4.21 -29.00 -4.29
C ARG A 439 -4.16 -30.39 -3.67
N ASN A 440 -4.61 -30.50 -2.41
CA ASN A 440 -4.54 -31.75 -1.64
C ASN A 440 -5.84 -32.56 -1.71
N VAL A 441 -6.83 -32.14 -2.49
CA VAL A 441 -8.11 -32.84 -2.60
C VAL A 441 -7.96 -34.03 -3.53
N LYS A 442 -8.16 -35.22 -2.99
CA LYS A 442 -8.10 -36.50 -3.71
C LYS A 442 -9.46 -36.99 -4.16
N VAL A 443 -10.49 -36.77 -3.34
CA VAL A 443 -11.86 -37.22 -3.61
C VAL A 443 -12.86 -36.10 -3.36
N ILE A 444 -13.73 -35.85 -4.34
CA ILE A 444 -14.93 -35.04 -4.16
C ILE A 444 -16.13 -35.97 -4.11
N ASN A 445 -16.62 -36.19 -2.89
CA ASN A 445 -17.82 -36.98 -2.63
C ASN A 445 -19.09 -36.14 -2.82
N GLY A 446 -19.35 -35.75 -4.05
CA GLY A 446 -20.44 -34.89 -4.45
C GLY A 446 -20.19 -34.25 -5.81
N ASN A 447 -20.86 -33.13 -6.08
CA ASN A 447 -20.66 -32.42 -7.35
C ASN A 447 -19.35 -31.61 -7.30
N PHE A 448 -18.69 -31.49 -8.46
CA PHE A 448 -17.59 -30.57 -8.68
C PHE A 448 -18.05 -29.49 -9.64
N ILE A 449 -18.47 -28.35 -9.09
CA ILE A 449 -19.03 -27.24 -9.86
C ILE A 449 -17.90 -26.23 -10.11
N LEU A 450 -17.64 -25.92 -11.38
CA LEU A 450 -16.63 -24.95 -11.81
C LEU A 450 -17.25 -23.67 -12.37
N ASP A 451 -18.55 -23.66 -12.66
CA ASP A 451 -19.19 -22.58 -13.37
C ASP A 451 -20.45 -22.04 -12.68
N ASN A 452 -20.84 -20.85 -13.12
CA ASN A 452 -22.09 -20.21 -12.76
C ASN A 452 -22.61 -19.32 -13.91
N LYS A 453 -23.91 -19.00 -13.88
CA LYS A 453 -24.51 -18.01 -14.78
C LYS A 453 -23.79 -16.66 -14.69
N ASN A 454 -23.42 -16.23 -13.48
CA ASN A 454 -22.61 -15.04 -13.28
C ASN A 454 -21.12 -15.40 -13.27
N LYS A 455 -20.34 -14.84 -14.22
CA LYS A 455 -18.89 -15.11 -14.35
C LYS A 455 -18.06 -14.77 -13.09
N LEU A 456 -18.55 -13.88 -12.23
CA LEU A 456 -17.90 -13.58 -10.95
C LEU A 456 -17.90 -14.78 -9.99
N PHE A 457 -18.84 -15.70 -10.17
CA PHE A 457 -19.03 -16.92 -9.38
C PHE A 457 -18.45 -18.16 -10.07
N ASP A 458 -17.78 -18.02 -11.21
CA ASP A 458 -17.02 -19.14 -11.78
C ASP A 458 -15.82 -19.45 -10.91
N SER A 459 -15.45 -20.72 -10.87
CA SER A 459 -14.19 -21.17 -10.27
C SER A 459 -13.01 -20.51 -10.97
N ARG A 460 -12.05 -20.06 -10.16
CA ARG A 460 -10.85 -19.35 -10.62
C ARG A 460 -9.62 -20.25 -10.71
N ILE A 461 -9.78 -21.57 -10.67
CA ILE A 461 -8.66 -22.48 -10.85
C ILE A 461 -7.92 -22.20 -12.17
N THR A 462 -6.60 -22.16 -12.08
CA THR A 462 -5.72 -22.07 -13.25
C THR A 462 -5.12 -23.42 -13.60
N LYS A 463 -5.18 -24.38 -12.68
CA LYS A 463 -4.72 -25.75 -12.88
C LYS A 463 -5.80 -26.70 -12.41
N PHE A 464 -6.00 -27.78 -13.15
CA PHE A 464 -6.84 -28.85 -12.64
C PHE A 464 -6.18 -29.44 -11.37
N PRO A 465 -6.94 -29.74 -10.30
CA PRO A 465 -6.36 -30.27 -9.07
C PRO A 465 -5.62 -31.60 -9.34
N GLN A 466 -4.30 -31.59 -9.15
CA GLN A 466 -3.45 -32.72 -9.57
C GLN A 466 -3.70 -33.99 -8.75
N SER A 467 -3.98 -33.83 -7.45
CA SER A 467 -4.26 -34.95 -6.55
C SER A 467 -5.66 -35.53 -6.74
N LEU A 468 -6.55 -34.84 -7.46
CA LEU A 468 -7.94 -35.25 -7.62
C LEU A 468 -8.02 -36.49 -8.52
N GLU A 469 -8.49 -37.58 -7.94
CA GLU A 469 -8.63 -38.88 -8.61
C GLU A 469 -10.09 -39.20 -8.93
N GLN A 470 -11.02 -38.77 -8.08
CA GLN A 470 -12.42 -39.19 -8.19
C GLN A 470 -13.40 -38.06 -7.83
N VAL A 471 -14.42 -37.91 -8.68
CA VAL A 471 -15.64 -37.15 -8.38
C VAL A 471 -16.82 -38.11 -8.42
N THR A 472 -17.59 -38.24 -7.34
CA THR A 472 -18.71 -39.18 -7.26
C THR A 472 -20.01 -38.61 -7.85
N GLY A 473 -20.20 -37.30 -7.78
CA GLY A 473 -21.35 -36.60 -8.35
C GLY A 473 -21.12 -36.12 -9.78
N LYS A 474 -21.79 -35.01 -10.12
CA LYS A 474 -21.68 -34.36 -11.43
C LYS A 474 -20.53 -33.37 -11.49
N ILE A 475 -19.95 -33.21 -12.67
CA ILE A 475 -19.03 -32.10 -12.97
C ILE A 475 -19.76 -31.10 -13.85
N SER A 476 -19.78 -29.84 -13.43
CA SER A 476 -20.37 -28.73 -14.19
C SER A 476 -19.28 -27.72 -14.53
N CYS A 477 -19.19 -27.34 -15.79
CA CYS A 477 -18.19 -26.38 -16.27
C CYS A 477 -18.68 -25.61 -17.50
N LYS A 478 -18.00 -24.52 -17.83
CA LYS A 478 -18.17 -23.82 -19.12
C LYS A 478 -17.39 -24.50 -20.23
N GLN A 479 -17.80 -24.26 -21.47
CA GLN A 479 -17.10 -24.71 -22.67
C GLN A 479 -15.59 -24.36 -22.63
N GLU A 480 -15.24 -23.10 -22.31
CA GLU A 480 -13.84 -22.65 -22.19
C GLU A 480 -13.05 -23.43 -21.11
N GLN A 481 -13.71 -23.81 -20.01
CA GLN A 481 -13.08 -24.60 -18.95
C GLN A 481 -12.90 -26.06 -19.37
N TYR A 482 -13.85 -26.63 -20.11
CA TYR A 482 -13.74 -27.98 -20.65
C TYR A 482 -12.64 -28.07 -21.71
N GLU A 483 -12.50 -27.06 -22.58
CA GLU A 483 -11.39 -27.00 -23.55
C GLU A 483 -10.02 -27.01 -22.86
N ARG A 484 -9.93 -26.38 -21.68
CA ARG A 484 -8.70 -26.32 -20.90
C ARG A 484 -8.43 -27.58 -20.07
N PHE A 485 -9.46 -28.21 -19.50
CA PHE A 485 -9.34 -29.26 -18.49
C PHE A 485 -10.00 -30.60 -18.88
N GLY A 486 -10.48 -30.75 -20.11
CA GLY A 486 -11.36 -31.85 -20.52
C GLY A 486 -10.78 -33.24 -20.31
N ALA A 487 -9.48 -33.42 -20.58
CA ALA A 487 -8.79 -34.69 -20.34
C ALA A 487 -8.78 -35.08 -18.85
N ASP A 488 -8.55 -34.11 -17.96
CA ASP A 488 -8.57 -34.33 -16.53
C ASP A 488 -9.99 -34.56 -15.99
N ILE A 489 -10.98 -33.84 -16.52
CA ILE A 489 -12.40 -34.03 -16.20
C ILE A 489 -12.85 -35.44 -16.57
N ASP A 490 -12.56 -35.88 -17.80
CA ASP A 490 -12.90 -37.22 -18.28
C ASP A 490 -12.19 -38.31 -17.44
N ARG A 491 -10.94 -38.07 -17.01
CA ARG A 491 -10.16 -38.95 -16.12
C ARG A 491 -10.86 -39.15 -14.77
N VAL A 492 -11.23 -38.07 -14.07
CA VAL A 492 -11.83 -38.16 -12.72
C VAL A 492 -13.29 -38.64 -12.72
N LEU A 493 -13.94 -38.62 -13.88
CA LEU A 493 -15.25 -39.24 -14.12
C LEU A 493 -15.16 -40.75 -14.40
N GLY A 494 -13.96 -41.30 -14.63
CA GLY A 494 -13.80 -42.69 -15.04
C GLY A 494 -14.48 -42.99 -16.38
N GLY A 495 -14.58 -41.99 -17.27
CA GLY A 495 -15.22 -42.12 -18.58
C GLY A 495 -16.76 -42.01 -18.59
N ASP A 496 -17.42 -41.85 -17.44
CA ASP A 496 -18.88 -41.68 -17.38
C ASP A 496 -19.31 -40.24 -17.73
N LYS A 497 -19.48 -40.00 -19.03
CA LYS A 497 -19.90 -38.69 -19.55
C LYS A 497 -21.34 -38.30 -19.20
N SER A 498 -22.16 -39.21 -18.67
CA SER A 498 -23.54 -38.86 -18.26
C SER A 498 -23.57 -37.91 -17.06
N ARG A 499 -22.47 -37.83 -16.31
CA ARG A 499 -22.28 -36.94 -15.15
C ARG A 499 -21.61 -35.61 -15.49
N LEU A 500 -21.26 -35.38 -16.75
CA LEU A 500 -20.68 -34.13 -17.23
C LEU A 500 -21.77 -33.19 -17.76
N ILE A 501 -21.75 -31.95 -17.27
CA ILE A 501 -22.57 -30.85 -17.77
C ILE A 501 -21.64 -29.76 -18.28
N ILE A 502 -21.79 -29.41 -19.56
CA ILE A 502 -21.06 -28.31 -20.18
C ILE A 502 -22.08 -27.22 -20.52
N HIS A 503 -21.91 -26.05 -19.91
CA HIS A 503 -22.68 -24.87 -20.26
C HIS A 503 -21.93 -24.05 -21.31
N SER A 504 -22.70 -23.56 -22.28
CA SER A 504 -22.26 -22.65 -23.33
C SER A 504 -21.91 -21.27 -22.80
#